data_AF-A0A1C7LQX6-F1
#
_entry.id   AF-A0A1C7LQX6-F1
#
_cell.length_a   1.000
_cell.length_b   1.000
_cell.length_c   1.000
_cell.angle_alpha   90.00
_cell.angle_beta   90.00
_cell.angle_gamma   90.00
#
_symmetry.space_group_name_H-M   'P 1'
#
loop_
_entity.id
_entity.type
_entity.pdbx_description
1 polymer ?
#
loop_
_entity_poly.entity_id
_entity_poly.type
_entity_poly.pdbx_seq_one_letter_code
_entity_poly.pdbx_strand_id
1 'polypeptide(L)'
;MSMQPGSGHWLADHLCDLMASPHVSIPSHVGGVYVGPGPVDLFSTRFESWFLPDAKGTVAGREVDREGLKEALLALQTKWDPENVKIRSDPDYSHTLLQDHTQMRTELEWTPKTSDPETDQKQVIDAEAAVVAQEGRERIRFLTLKGDEALFRVTSPGHLEWSIGACSLLLGPI
;
A
#
# COMPACT_ATOMS: atom_id res chain seq x y z
N MET A 1 -30.65 -2.04 -2.78
CA MET A 1 -30.07 -3.11 -1.96
C MET A 1 -29.01 -2.45 -1.11
N SER A 2 -29.30 -2.24 0.18
CA SER A 2 -28.46 -1.46 1.09
C SER A 2 -27.36 -2.36 1.64
N MET A 3 -26.14 -2.24 1.12
CA MET A 3 -24.96 -2.80 1.77
C MET A 3 -24.71 -1.96 3.02
N GLN A 4 -25.08 -2.47 4.19
CA GLN A 4 -24.51 -1.99 5.44
C GLN A 4 -23.03 -2.40 5.45
N PRO A 5 -22.05 -1.48 5.50
CA PRO A 5 -20.68 -1.84 5.81
C PRO A 5 -20.60 -2.13 7.31
N GLY A 6 -21.06 -3.31 7.70
CA GLY A 6 -20.76 -3.86 9.01
C GLY A 6 -19.33 -4.37 9.02
N SER A 7 -18.58 -4.04 10.08
CA SER A 7 -17.61 -4.94 10.70
C SER A 7 -16.38 -5.37 9.85
N GLY A 8 -15.33 -4.54 9.85
CA GLY A 8 -13.92 -4.94 9.74
C GLY A 8 -13.40 -5.10 8.31
N HIS A 9 -14.29 -5.49 7.40
CA HIS A 9 -13.96 -5.69 5.99
C HIS A 9 -13.83 -4.39 5.19
N TRP A 10 -14.46 -3.28 5.61
CA TRP A 10 -14.44 -2.02 4.85
C TRP A 10 -13.02 -1.57 4.49
N LEU A 11 -12.12 -1.52 5.47
CA LEU A 11 -10.73 -1.08 5.25
C LEU A 11 -9.99 -2.06 4.32
N ALA A 12 -10.20 -3.36 4.50
CA ALA A 12 -9.57 -4.39 3.69
C ALA A 12 -10.03 -4.32 2.23
N ASP A 13 -11.34 -4.25 1.99
CA ASP A 13 -11.93 -4.09 0.66
C ASP A 13 -11.40 -2.82 -0.04
N HIS A 14 -11.36 -1.69 0.68
CA HIS A 14 -10.86 -0.43 0.12
C HIS A 14 -9.37 -0.50 -0.20
N LEU A 15 -8.55 -1.10 0.66
CA LEU A 15 -7.12 -1.28 0.40
C LEU A 15 -6.88 -2.22 -0.79
N CYS A 16 -7.58 -3.36 -0.84
CA CYS A 16 -7.51 -4.31 -1.95
C CYS A 16 -7.94 -3.65 -3.27
N ASP A 17 -9.05 -2.91 -3.27
CA ASP A 17 -9.55 -2.19 -4.44
C ASP A 17 -8.61 -1.06 -4.86
N LEU A 18 -7.97 -0.37 -3.89
CA LEU A 18 -6.92 0.62 -4.17
C LEU A 18 -5.73 -0.03 -4.87
N MET A 19 -5.20 -1.13 -4.32
CA MET A 19 -4.03 -1.81 -4.87
C MET A 19 -4.31 -2.50 -6.20
N ALA A 20 -5.55 -2.91 -6.46
CA ALA A 20 -6.00 -3.42 -7.76
C ALA A 20 -6.25 -2.31 -8.80
N SER A 21 -6.29 -1.03 -8.39
CA SER A 21 -6.58 0.09 -9.29
C SER A 21 -5.39 0.40 -10.20
N PRO A 22 -5.57 0.52 -11.53
CA PRO A 22 -4.46 0.89 -12.41
C PRO A 22 -3.97 2.31 -12.08
N HIS A 23 -2.67 2.43 -11.81
CA HIS A 23 -2.00 3.72 -11.70
C HIS A 23 -1.41 4.10 -13.07
N VAL A 24 -1.92 5.17 -13.66
CA VAL A 24 -1.44 5.70 -14.95
C VAL A 24 -0.74 7.02 -14.71
N SER A 25 0.60 7.00 -14.66
CA SER A 25 1.40 8.23 -14.69
C SER A 25 1.41 8.76 -16.12
N ILE A 26 0.47 9.66 -16.44
CA ILE A 26 0.55 10.41 -17.69
C ILE A 26 1.58 11.53 -17.47
N PRO A 27 2.70 11.56 -18.21
CA PRO A 27 3.53 12.75 -18.22
C PRO A 27 2.69 13.88 -18.81
N SER A 28 2.30 14.84 -17.97
CA SER A 28 1.34 15.88 -18.31
C SER A 28 1.74 16.79 -19.48
N HIS A 29 2.94 16.64 -20.05
CA HIS A 29 3.48 17.57 -21.05
C HIS A 29 4.35 16.85 -22.10
N VAL A 30 3.73 16.21 -23.09
CA VAL A 30 4.38 15.99 -24.39
C VAL A 30 3.81 17.00 -25.37
N GLY A 31 4.44 18.18 -25.43
CA GLY A 31 4.36 19.05 -26.60
C GLY A 31 3.03 19.76 -26.89
N GLY A 32 2.40 20.40 -25.90
CA GLY A 32 1.42 21.48 -26.14
C GLY A 32 0.11 21.10 -26.86
N VAL A 33 -0.16 19.82 -27.08
CA VAL A 33 -1.43 19.34 -27.62
C VAL A 33 -2.34 18.97 -26.44
N TYR A 34 -3.47 19.64 -26.33
CA TYR A 34 -4.53 19.30 -25.39
C TYR A 34 -5.16 17.98 -25.83
N VAL A 35 -4.54 16.87 -25.46
CA VAL A 35 -5.13 15.54 -25.59
C VAL A 35 -6.30 15.53 -24.59
N GLY A 36 -7.49 15.12 -25.04
CA GLY A 36 -8.71 15.10 -24.22
C GLY A 36 -8.52 14.37 -22.88
N PRO A 37 -9.53 14.40 -21.96
CA PRO A 37 -9.38 13.94 -20.58
C PRO A 37 -8.64 12.61 -20.58
N GLY A 38 -7.37 12.68 -20.17
CA GLY A 38 -6.48 11.53 -20.27
C GLY A 38 -7.03 10.37 -19.46
N PRO A 39 -6.53 9.14 -19.66
CA PRO A 39 -6.90 8.02 -18.82
C PRO A 39 -6.81 8.44 -17.35
N VAL A 40 -7.97 8.41 -16.67
CA VAL A 40 -8.05 8.84 -15.28
C VAL A 40 -7.24 7.86 -14.45
N ASP A 41 -6.32 8.39 -13.65
CA ASP A 41 -5.62 7.59 -12.65
C ASP A 41 -6.63 7.18 -11.57
N LEU A 42 -7.12 5.94 -11.70
CA LEU A 42 -8.13 5.39 -10.80
C LEU A 42 -7.57 5.22 -9.39
N PHE A 43 -6.27 4.95 -9.24
CA PHE A 43 -5.61 4.89 -7.94
C PHE A 43 -5.67 6.26 -7.26
N SER A 44 -5.19 7.32 -7.93
CA SER A 44 -5.22 8.68 -7.36
C SER A 44 -6.64 9.15 -7.07
N THR A 45 -7.58 8.88 -7.99
CA THR A 45 -8.98 9.29 -7.82
C THR A 45 -9.62 8.63 -6.61
N ARG A 46 -9.40 7.32 -6.42
CA ARG A 46 -9.90 6.58 -5.26
C ARG A 46 -9.21 7.02 -3.97
N PHE A 47 -7.89 7.19 -4.00
CA PHE A 47 -7.14 7.73 -2.88
C PHE A 47 -7.65 9.12 -2.47
N GLU A 48 -7.92 10.00 -3.43
CA GLU A 48 -8.48 11.33 -3.16
C GLU A 48 -9.92 11.29 -2.64
N SER A 49 -10.71 10.31 -3.08
CA SER A 49 -12.09 10.13 -2.61
C SER A 49 -12.17 9.54 -1.21
N TRP A 50 -11.21 8.70 -0.82
CA TRP A 50 -11.24 7.97 0.45
C TRP A 50 -10.44 8.65 1.56
N PHE A 51 -9.37 9.37 1.23
CA PHE A 51 -8.53 10.04 2.22
C PHE A 51 -8.91 11.52 2.35
N LEU A 52 -8.93 12.02 3.59
CA LEU A 52 -9.06 13.45 3.84
C LEU A 52 -7.88 14.24 3.23
N PRO A 53 -8.08 15.53 2.88
CA PRO A 53 -7.01 16.37 2.38
C PRO A 53 -5.88 16.56 3.40
N ASP A 54 -6.21 16.56 4.70
CA ASP A 54 -5.26 16.62 5.83
C ASP A 54 -4.96 15.22 6.39
N ALA A 55 -5.17 14.16 5.61
CA ALA A 55 -4.89 12.81 6.07
C ALA A 55 -3.40 12.62 6.33
N LYS A 56 -3.08 11.95 7.43
CA LYS A 56 -1.71 11.59 7.83
C LYS A 56 -1.60 10.10 8.02
N GLY A 57 -0.39 9.60 8.18
CA GLY A 57 -0.23 8.21 8.51
C GLY A 57 1.15 7.84 8.98
N THR A 58 1.30 6.56 9.26
CA THR A 58 2.56 6.00 9.74
C THR A 58 2.87 4.76 8.92
N VAL A 59 3.99 4.76 8.21
CA VAL A 59 4.45 3.64 7.38
C VAL A 59 5.72 3.07 7.97
N ALA A 60 5.70 1.78 8.32
CA ALA A 60 6.83 1.09 8.96
C ALA A 60 7.38 1.85 10.19
N GLY A 61 6.48 2.48 10.96
CA GLY A 61 6.85 3.28 12.14
C GLY A 61 7.31 4.72 11.85
N ARG A 62 7.29 5.17 10.59
CA ARG A 62 7.62 6.55 10.20
C ARG A 62 6.36 7.35 9.90
N GLU A 63 6.20 8.48 10.56
CA GLU A 63 5.12 9.42 10.24
C GLU A 63 5.34 10.01 8.84
N VAL A 64 4.28 9.99 8.04
CA VAL A 64 4.25 10.49 6.67
C VAL A 64 2.97 11.29 6.44
N ASP A 65 3.08 12.33 5.63
CA ASP A 65 1.93 13.08 5.15
C ASP A 65 1.19 12.29 4.06
N ARG A 66 0.04 12.83 3.63
CA ARG A 66 -0.81 12.28 2.58
C ARG A 66 -0.05 11.86 1.32
N GLU A 67 0.91 12.67 0.86
CA GLU A 67 1.71 12.37 -0.32
C GLU A 67 2.65 11.18 -0.08
N GLY A 68 3.29 11.12 1.09
CA GLY A 68 4.14 9.98 1.47
C GLY A 68 3.35 8.67 1.65
N LEU A 69 2.12 8.75 2.16
CA LEU A 69 1.20 7.60 2.18
C LEU A 69 0.89 7.09 0.77
N LYS A 70 0.61 8.01 -0.15
CA LYS A 70 0.33 7.68 -1.55
C LYS A 70 1.53 6.98 -2.19
N GLU A 71 2.74 7.51 -2.01
CA GLU A 71 3.97 6.90 -2.53
C GLU A 71 4.23 5.51 -1.93
N ALA A 72 4.04 5.35 -0.61
CA ALA A 72 4.20 4.05 0.05
C ALA A 72 3.20 3.01 -0.47
N LEU A 73 1.94 3.40 -0.69
CA LEU A 73 0.90 2.53 -1.26
C LEU A 73 1.17 2.19 -2.72
N LEU A 74 1.73 3.12 -3.50
CA LEU A 74 2.18 2.86 -4.87
C LEU A 74 3.36 1.88 -4.89
N ALA A 75 4.35 2.06 -4.02
CA ALA A 75 5.47 1.13 -3.88
C ALA A 75 4.98 -0.27 -3.50
N LEU A 76 4.03 -0.35 -2.56
CA LEU A 76 3.37 -1.60 -2.19
C LEU A 76 2.65 -2.24 -3.38
N GLN A 77 1.89 -1.45 -4.14
CA GLN A 77 1.16 -1.88 -5.32
C GLN A 77 2.08 -2.54 -6.37
N THR A 78 3.31 -2.05 -6.56
CA THR A 78 4.25 -2.67 -7.52
C THR A 78 4.62 -4.11 -7.19
N LYS A 79 4.51 -4.50 -5.92
CA LYS A 79 4.82 -5.83 -5.39
C LYS A 79 3.57 -6.62 -5.02
N TRP A 80 2.41 -5.98 -5.13
CA TRP A 80 1.13 -6.54 -4.76
C TRP A 80 0.69 -7.55 -5.81
N ASP A 81 0.20 -8.70 -5.35
CA ASP A 81 -0.35 -9.71 -6.23
C ASP A 81 -1.83 -9.98 -5.90
N PRO A 82 -2.79 -9.48 -6.69
CA PRO A 82 -4.21 -9.63 -6.37
C PRO A 82 -4.68 -11.09 -6.39
N GLU A 83 -3.94 -12.00 -7.04
CA GLU A 83 -4.30 -13.42 -7.15
C GLU A 83 -3.91 -14.23 -5.91
N ASN A 84 -2.92 -13.79 -5.14
CA ASN A 84 -2.41 -14.49 -3.94
C ASN A 84 -2.62 -13.73 -2.61
N VAL A 85 -3.52 -12.76 -2.58
CA VAL A 85 -3.84 -12.02 -1.35
C VAL A 85 -4.83 -12.79 -0.48
N LYS A 86 -4.50 -12.88 0.80
CA LYS A 86 -5.32 -13.41 1.87
C LYS A 86 -5.56 -12.33 2.90
N ILE A 87 -6.82 -11.95 3.03
CA ILE A 87 -7.25 -10.99 4.05
C ILE A 87 -7.49 -11.77 5.34
N ARG A 88 -6.75 -11.40 6.39
CA ARG A 88 -6.93 -11.92 7.75
C ARG A 88 -7.81 -10.94 8.51
N SER A 89 -9.11 -11.15 8.41
CA SER A 89 -10.10 -10.43 9.20
C SER A 89 -10.43 -11.29 10.43
N ASP A 90 -9.77 -11.00 11.55
CA ASP A 90 -10.13 -11.59 12.84
C ASP A 90 -11.46 -10.98 13.36
N PRO A 91 -12.39 -11.78 13.87
CA PRO A 91 -13.64 -11.27 14.46
C PRO A 91 -13.42 -10.38 15.70
N ASP A 92 -12.22 -10.39 16.30
CA ASP A 92 -11.85 -9.54 17.44
C ASP A 92 -11.34 -8.14 17.01
N TYR A 93 -11.19 -7.86 15.70
CA TYR A 93 -10.93 -6.50 15.20
C TYR A 93 -12.19 -5.64 15.31
N SER A 94 -12.45 -5.26 16.55
CA SER A 94 -13.55 -4.42 16.99
C SER A 94 -13.42 -3.01 16.43
N HIS A 95 -14.56 -2.47 15.99
CA HIS A 95 -14.72 -1.04 15.70
C HIS A 95 -14.67 -0.33 17.03
N THR A 96 -13.50 0.20 17.36
CA THR A 96 -13.40 1.06 18.54
C THR A 96 -13.87 2.44 18.11
N LEU A 97 -15.08 2.79 18.56
CA LEU A 97 -15.57 4.16 18.47
C LEU A 97 -14.79 5.00 19.47
N LEU A 98 -13.73 5.63 19.00
CA LEU A 98 -13.09 6.73 19.72
C LEU A 98 -13.95 7.98 19.49
N GLN A 99 -13.98 8.89 20.47
CA GLN A 99 -14.97 10.00 20.60
C GLN A 99 -15.31 10.82 19.34
N ASP A 100 -14.52 10.75 18.26
CA ASP A 100 -14.72 11.47 17.00
C ASP A 100 -14.40 10.63 15.74
N HIS A 101 -13.95 9.38 15.88
CA HIS A 101 -13.52 8.54 14.76
C HIS A 101 -13.67 7.05 15.05
N THR A 102 -13.94 6.28 13.99
CA THR A 102 -13.99 4.83 14.02
C THR A 102 -12.61 4.28 13.70
N GLN A 103 -12.01 3.55 14.63
CA GLN A 103 -10.76 2.84 14.37
C GLN A 103 -11.06 1.48 13.73
N MET A 104 -10.45 1.21 12.58
CA MET A 104 -10.57 -0.04 11.84
C MET A 104 -9.19 -0.65 11.68
N ARG A 105 -9.08 -1.97 11.82
CA ARG A 105 -7.81 -2.69 11.66
C ARG A 105 -8.03 -3.92 10.78
N THR A 106 -7.08 -4.18 9.90
CA THR A 106 -7.06 -5.37 9.05
C THR A 106 -5.63 -5.85 8.84
N GLU A 107 -5.46 -7.15 8.70
CA GLU A 107 -4.19 -7.75 8.32
C GLU A 107 -4.31 -8.32 6.90
N LEU A 108 -3.29 -8.08 6.08
CA LEU A 108 -3.21 -8.51 4.70
C LEU A 108 -1.95 -9.36 4.53
N GLU A 109 -2.13 -10.63 4.12
CA GLU A 109 -1.07 -11.60 3.85
C GLU A 109 -1.03 -11.86 2.35
N TRP A 110 0.12 -11.73 1.69
CA TRP A 110 0.27 -12.14 0.28
C TRP A 110 1.67 -12.65 -0.01
N THR A 111 1.81 -13.38 -1.11
CA THR A 111 3.12 -13.75 -1.65
C THR A 111 3.47 -12.76 -2.77
N PRO A 112 4.50 -11.92 -2.60
CA PRO A 112 4.88 -10.96 -3.62
C PRO A 112 5.37 -11.69 -4.89
N LYS A 113 5.07 -11.11 -6.05
CA LYS A 113 5.61 -11.54 -7.35
C LYS A 113 7.09 -11.13 -7.46
N THR A 114 7.98 -11.71 -6.65
CA THR A 114 9.42 -11.54 -6.84
C THR A 114 9.93 -12.60 -7.81
N SER A 115 10.91 -12.24 -8.63
CA SER A 115 11.55 -13.17 -9.57
C SER A 115 12.52 -14.14 -8.86
N ASP A 116 12.62 -14.08 -7.53
CA ASP A 116 13.66 -14.74 -6.76
C ASP A 116 13.05 -15.85 -5.87
N PRO A 117 13.22 -17.14 -6.23
CA PRO A 117 12.58 -18.26 -5.57
C PRO A 117 13.04 -18.48 -4.12
N GLU A 118 14.11 -17.80 -3.68
CA GLU A 118 14.58 -17.81 -2.29
C GLU A 118 13.77 -16.85 -1.39
N THR A 119 12.98 -15.95 -1.99
CA THR A 119 12.12 -14.97 -1.31
C THR A 119 10.62 -15.25 -1.49
N ASP A 120 10.23 -16.53 -1.59
CA ASP A 120 8.83 -16.98 -1.47
C ASP A 120 8.31 -16.84 -0.02
N GLN A 121 8.74 -15.77 0.66
CA GLN A 121 8.36 -15.46 2.01
C GLN A 121 7.09 -14.64 1.97
N LYS A 122 6.03 -15.21 2.54
CA LYS A 122 4.76 -14.52 2.77
C LYS A 122 5.00 -13.19 3.45
N GLN A 123 4.49 -12.14 2.84
CA GLN A 123 4.52 -10.80 3.38
C GLN A 123 3.21 -10.54 4.12
N VAL A 124 3.32 -9.97 5.30
CA VAL A 124 2.17 -9.62 6.14
C VAL A 124 2.27 -8.12 6.45
N ILE A 125 1.18 -7.40 6.19
CA ILE A 125 1.03 -6.02 6.64
C ILE A 125 -0.19 -5.90 7.54
N ASP A 126 -0.02 -5.16 8.62
CA ASP A 126 -1.07 -4.76 9.53
C ASP A 126 -1.44 -3.32 9.21
N ALA A 127 -2.67 -3.11 8.74
CA ALA A 127 -3.20 -1.82 8.37
C ALA A 127 -4.25 -1.38 9.40
N GLU A 128 -4.10 -0.16 9.91
CA GLU A 128 -4.99 0.43 10.89
C GLU A 128 -5.39 1.82 10.43
N ALA A 129 -6.69 2.08 10.30
CA ALA A 129 -7.22 3.36 9.85
C ALA A 129 -8.12 4.00 10.90
N ALA A 130 -7.97 5.31 11.10
CA ALA A 130 -8.96 6.15 11.76
C ALA A 130 -9.88 6.75 10.70
N VAL A 131 -11.14 6.34 10.72
CA VAL A 131 -12.18 6.72 9.76
C VAL A 131 -13.13 7.72 10.41
N VAL A 132 -13.47 8.78 9.69
CA VAL A 132 -14.47 9.76 10.09
C VAL A 132 -15.60 9.82 9.08
N ALA A 133 -16.83 9.97 9.55
CA ALA A 133 -17.97 10.20 8.68
C ALA A 133 -18.05 11.70 8.33
N GLN A 134 -17.73 12.06 7.10
CA GLN A 134 -17.80 13.44 6.59
C GLN A 134 -18.79 13.49 5.42
N GLU A 135 -19.78 14.39 5.47
CA GLU A 135 -20.79 14.57 4.41
C GLU A 135 -21.56 13.28 4.05
N GLY A 136 -21.79 12.40 5.04
CA GLY A 136 -22.46 11.12 4.84
C GLY A 136 -21.61 10.05 4.13
N ARG A 137 -20.29 10.26 4.02
CA ARG A 137 -19.31 9.30 3.50
C ARG A 137 -18.21 9.04 4.52
N GLU A 138 -17.74 7.80 4.56
CA GLU A 138 -16.59 7.41 5.37
C GLU A 138 -15.29 7.86 4.69
N ARG A 139 -14.43 8.58 5.43
CA ARG A 139 -13.13 9.03 4.95
C ARG A 139 -12.03 8.71 5.96
N ILE A 140 -10.87 8.30 5.45
CA ILE A 140 -9.68 7.99 6.22
C ILE A 140 -9.00 9.30 6.63
N ARG A 141 -8.87 9.52 7.93
CA ARG A 141 -8.12 10.63 8.53
C ARG A 141 -6.69 10.23 8.86
N PHE A 142 -6.52 9.02 9.36
CA PHE A 142 -5.20 8.49 9.70
C PHE A 142 -5.06 7.06 9.19
N LEU A 143 -3.92 6.72 8.58
CA LEU A 143 -3.62 5.35 8.16
C LEU A 143 -2.25 4.92 8.67
N THR A 144 -2.21 3.85 9.44
CA THR A 144 -0.99 3.18 9.87
C THR A 144 -0.80 1.90 9.06
N LEU A 145 0.34 1.75 8.43
CA LEU A 145 0.78 0.53 7.75
C LEU A 145 2.02 0.00 8.47
N LYS A 146 1.88 -1.13 9.15
CA LYS A 146 2.99 -1.87 9.77
C LYS A 146 3.30 -3.07 8.91
N GLY A 147 4.57 -3.36 8.73
CA GLY A 147 5.04 -4.46 7.90
C GLY A 147 6.51 -4.28 7.61
N ASP A 148 7.04 -5.11 6.72
CA ASP A 148 8.43 -4.99 6.28
C ASP A 148 8.65 -3.66 5.55
N GLU A 149 9.64 -2.88 6.01
CA GLU A 149 9.93 -1.55 5.48
C GLU A 149 10.29 -1.59 3.99
N ALA A 150 10.88 -2.69 3.51
CA ALA A 150 11.25 -2.83 2.11
C ALA A 150 10.02 -2.88 1.19
N LEU A 151 8.84 -3.31 1.67
CA LEU A 151 7.60 -3.35 0.88
C LEU A 151 7.12 -1.96 0.48
N PHE A 152 7.34 -0.97 1.36
CA PHE A 152 6.91 0.41 1.16
C PHE A 152 7.96 1.27 0.44
N ARG A 153 9.09 0.66 0.05
CA ARG A 153 10.14 1.31 -0.73
C ARG A 153 10.06 0.87 -2.18
N VAL A 154 10.24 1.83 -3.08
CA VAL A 154 10.48 1.55 -4.49
C VAL A 154 11.82 0.83 -4.57
N THR A 155 11.78 -0.49 -4.69
CA THR A 155 12.97 -1.27 -5.00
C THR A 155 13.18 -1.11 -6.49
N SER A 156 14.03 -0.18 -6.89
CA SER A 156 14.50 -0.11 -8.27
C SER A 156 15.00 -1.50 -8.69
N PRO A 157 14.47 -2.12 -9.75
CA PRO A 157 15.04 -3.34 -10.31
C PRO A 157 16.37 -2.96 -10.94
N GLY A 158 17.44 -2.92 -10.14
CA GLY A 158 18.71 -2.39 -10.63
C GLY A 158 19.84 -2.23 -9.62
N HIS A 159 19.82 -2.91 -8.47
CA HIS A 159 21.03 -3.00 -7.66
C HIS A 159 21.28 -4.45 -7.25
N LEU A 160 21.69 -5.24 -8.25
CA LEU A 160 22.75 -6.21 -8.04
C LEU A 160 24.00 -5.41 -7.66
N GLU A 161 24.04 -4.91 -6.43
CA GLU A 161 25.31 -4.58 -5.80
C GLU A 161 25.98 -5.93 -5.58
N TRP A 162 26.90 -6.19 -6.49
CA TRP A 162 27.94 -7.19 -6.44
C TRP A 162 28.49 -7.20 -5.01
N SER A 163 27.96 -8.14 -4.20
CA SER A 163 28.75 -8.75 -3.15
C SER A 163 30.02 -9.26 -3.81
N ILE A 164 31.07 -8.44 -3.78
CA ILE A 164 32.43 -8.95 -3.81
C ILE A 164 32.58 -9.64 -2.46
N GLY A 165 32.01 -10.85 -2.39
CA GLY A 165 32.45 -11.89 -1.49
C GLY A 165 33.88 -12.20 -1.89
N ALA A 166 34.80 -11.44 -1.29
CA ALA A 166 36.21 -11.82 -1.24
C ALA A 166 36.32 -13.04 -0.32
N CYS A 167 35.93 -14.21 -0.84
CA CYS A 167 36.25 -15.49 -0.23
C CYS A 167 36.83 -16.41 -1.28
N SER A 168 38.14 -16.58 -1.15
CA SER A 168 38.92 -17.77 -1.48
C SER A 168 39.18 -18.05 -2.96
N LEU A 169 40.47 -18.13 -3.32
CA LEU A 169 41.18 -19.37 -3.66
C LEU A 169 42.65 -18.98 -3.96
N LEU A 170 43.58 -19.32 -3.06
CA LEU A 170 44.53 -20.41 -3.25
C LEU A 170 45.40 -20.27 -4.51
N LEU A 171 46.68 -19.90 -4.31
CA LEU A 171 47.85 -20.45 -5.02
C LEU A 171 49.12 -19.91 -4.35
N GLY A 172 49.77 -20.73 -3.52
CA GLY A 172 51.24 -20.75 -3.51
C GLY A 172 51.73 -21.69 -4.61
N PRO A 173 53.02 -22.07 -4.68
CA PRO A 173 54.25 -21.35 -4.34
C PRO A 173 55.09 -21.07 -5.61
N ILE A 174 56.20 -20.35 -5.48
CA ILE A 174 57.59 -20.66 -5.95
C ILE A 174 58.50 -19.56 -5.41
#